data_AF-A0A4V1SSE1-F1
#
_entry.id   AF-A0A4V1SSE1-F1
#
_cell.length_a   1.000
_cell.length_b   1.000
_cell.length_c   1.000
_cell.angle_alpha   90.00
_cell.angle_beta   90.00
_cell.angle_gamma   90.00
#
_symmetry.space_group_name_H-M   'P 1'
#
loop_
_entity.id
_entity.type
_entity.pdbx_description
1 polymer ?
#
loop_
_entity_poly.entity_id
_entity_poly.type
_entity_poly.pdbx_seq_one_letter_code
_entity_poly.pdbx_strand_id
1 'polypeptide(L)'
;AKPKGEDTKNKLPEIVAIKGLHTRNAAARAGDFISSNELFNKTDKLIDWATKSNMASVLTDCPHREKLGWLEQSHLMISSIMYNYDVATLGNKVVDDIISSQLENGLIPEIAPEYIFFTWGGDMFRDSPEWGSTGIILPWYLYKWYGNKEVIEKAYPTMQRYITYLQTRADKNILKQGLGDWYDIGPERPGVSQQTTMGVTGTAIYYYNLQILQNIATMLAKPQDAAKYKKLADEVKVAFNKTFFNPKTKQYATGIQAANAMAIYMKLVEPEHRQAVLENLIKDIRDRNNALTAGDIGYRYVLRVLEEAGRSDVIYDMNSRSDVPGYGYQLAKGATALTESWQALPAVSNNHLMLGHLMEWFYSGLAGIRADEDAVAFDKIKIYPEPVGDVTSAKATYNSSYGLISSDWKIVDDVFELQIEIPANTTATIYLPSASGQTVTEGGKSVPSQTKDGRYIVKTGSGKYHFKVQ
;
A
#
# COMPACT_ATOMS: atom_id res chain seq x y z
N ALA A 1 6.04 -15.01 -41.27
CA ALA A 1 6.84 -13.88 -41.79
C ALA A 1 8.24 -13.99 -41.20
N LYS A 2 9.28 -13.53 -41.90
CA LYS A 2 10.70 -13.64 -41.50
C LYS A 2 11.29 -12.23 -41.27
N PRO A 3 12.24 -12.00 -40.34
CA PRO A 3 12.93 -10.72 -40.26
C PRO A 3 13.54 -10.34 -41.61
N LYS A 4 13.46 -9.06 -41.99
CA LYS A 4 14.09 -8.55 -43.23
C LYS A 4 15.58 -8.91 -43.25
N GLY A 5 16.04 -9.57 -44.31
CA GLY A 5 17.45 -9.96 -44.48
C GLY A 5 17.81 -11.36 -44.01
N GLU A 6 16.91 -12.10 -43.35
CA GLU A 6 17.12 -13.52 -43.03
C GLU A 6 16.56 -14.44 -44.14
N ASP A 7 17.33 -15.47 -44.48
CA ASP A 7 17.03 -16.59 -45.40
C ASP A 7 16.21 -16.25 -46.67
N THR A 8 16.91 -15.94 -47.77
CA THR A 8 16.33 -15.66 -49.09
C THR A 8 15.70 -16.88 -49.77
N LYS A 9 15.86 -18.09 -49.22
CA LYS A 9 15.34 -19.32 -49.84
C LYS A 9 13.88 -19.61 -49.47
N ASN A 10 13.39 -19.01 -48.38
CA ASN A 10 12.02 -19.23 -47.92
C ASN A 10 11.07 -18.11 -48.40
N LYS A 11 9.97 -18.46 -49.07
CA LYS A 11 8.99 -17.52 -49.68
C LYS A 11 8.07 -16.84 -48.64
N LEU A 12 8.48 -16.77 -47.37
CA LEU A 12 7.67 -16.14 -46.32
C LEU A 12 7.71 -14.60 -46.45
N PRO A 13 6.61 -13.89 -46.14
CA PRO A 13 6.59 -12.42 -46.08
C PRO A 13 7.69 -11.86 -45.17
N GLU A 14 8.31 -10.74 -45.54
CA GLU A 14 9.35 -10.07 -44.73
C GLU A 14 8.76 -9.09 -43.71
N ILE A 15 9.20 -9.19 -42.46
CA ILE A 15 8.94 -8.24 -41.39
C ILE A 15 9.94 -7.10 -41.54
N VAL A 16 9.48 -5.95 -42.03
CA VAL A 16 10.30 -4.74 -42.21
C VAL A 16 10.50 -3.98 -40.89
N ALA A 17 9.44 -3.90 -40.08
CA ALA A 17 9.47 -3.28 -38.76
C ALA A 17 8.29 -3.79 -37.90
N ILE A 18 8.50 -3.85 -36.59
CA ILE A 18 7.46 -4.04 -35.57
C ILE A 18 7.68 -2.96 -34.52
N LYS A 19 6.61 -2.26 -34.11
CA LYS A 19 6.66 -1.25 -33.05
C LYS A 19 5.54 -1.52 -32.05
N GLY A 20 5.90 -1.72 -30.78
CA GLY A 20 4.95 -1.75 -29.68
C GLY A 20 4.55 -0.32 -29.28
N LEU A 21 3.25 -0.03 -29.24
CA LEU A 21 2.72 1.23 -28.76
C LEU A 21 1.94 0.96 -27.46
N HIS A 22 2.60 1.17 -26.33
CA HIS A 22 1.95 0.99 -25.04
C HIS A 22 0.97 2.14 -24.76
N THR A 23 -0.27 1.81 -24.43
CA THR A 23 -1.31 2.77 -24.06
C THR A 23 -1.67 2.62 -22.58
N ARG A 24 -1.86 3.74 -21.90
CA ARG A 24 -2.35 3.82 -20.53
C ARG A 24 -3.11 5.13 -20.31
N ASN A 25 -3.73 5.27 -19.15
CA ASN A 25 -4.20 6.54 -18.64
C ASN A 25 -3.05 7.57 -18.67
N ALA A 26 -3.35 8.79 -19.11
CA ALA A 26 -2.37 9.84 -19.36
C ALA A 26 -1.87 10.57 -18.10
N ALA A 27 -2.19 10.08 -16.89
CA ALA A 27 -1.69 10.60 -15.63
C ALA A 27 -0.18 10.92 -15.70
N ALA A 28 0.16 12.15 -15.31
CA ALA A 28 1.53 12.63 -15.30
C ALA A 28 2.35 11.86 -14.27
N ARG A 29 3.66 11.71 -14.52
CA ARG A 29 4.58 11.19 -13.51
C ARG A 29 4.64 12.19 -12.36
N ALA A 30 4.37 11.73 -11.13
CA ALA A 30 4.46 12.55 -9.94
C ALA A 30 5.81 12.36 -9.22
N GLY A 31 6.44 11.19 -9.33
CA GLY A 31 7.65 10.92 -8.57
C GLY A 31 8.53 9.87 -9.20
N ASP A 32 9.79 9.83 -8.75
CA ASP A 32 10.82 8.91 -9.22
C ASP A 32 11.60 8.39 -8.03
N PHE A 33 12.12 7.17 -8.15
CA PHE A 33 12.90 6.51 -7.12
C PHE A 33 14.14 5.84 -7.72
N ILE A 34 15.25 5.89 -6.99
CA ILE A 34 16.46 5.12 -7.27
C ILE A 34 17.23 4.87 -5.98
N SER A 35 17.93 3.74 -5.90
CA SER A 35 18.81 3.42 -4.78
C SER A 35 20.10 2.76 -5.24
N SER A 36 21.03 2.58 -4.31
CA SER A 36 22.23 1.75 -4.48
C SER A 36 21.92 0.24 -4.63
N ASN A 37 20.72 -0.21 -4.26
CA ASN A 37 20.33 -1.61 -4.38
C ASN A 37 19.64 -1.87 -5.74
N GLU A 38 20.37 -2.53 -6.64
CA GLU A 38 19.88 -2.83 -7.99
C GLU A 38 18.65 -3.73 -8.02
N LEU A 39 18.45 -4.59 -7.02
CA LEU A 39 17.25 -5.43 -6.95
C LEU A 39 16.01 -4.58 -6.63
N PHE A 40 16.13 -3.60 -5.73
CA PHE A 40 15.05 -2.64 -5.47
C PHE A 40 14.76 -1.76 -6.68
N ASN A 41 15.78 -1.29 -7.39
CA ASN A 41 15.58 -0.54 -8.65
C ASN A 41 14.84 -1.37 -9.72
N LYS A 42 15.13 -2.67 -9.81
CA LYS A 42 14.40 -3.59 -10.71
C LYS A 42 12.99 -3.89 -10.21
N THR A 43 12.80 -3.99 -8.91
CA THR A 43 11.49 -4.22 -8.29
C THR A 43 10.58 -3.02 -8.49
N ASP A 44 11.07 -1.79 -8.30
CA ASP A 44 10.34 -0.57 -8.61
C ASP A 44 9.84 -0.57 -10.07
N LYS A 45 10.72 -0.89 -11.02
CA LYS A 45 10.36 -1.04 -12.44
C LYS A 45 9.33 -2.15 -12.70
N LEU A 46 9.45 -3.28 -12.03
CA LEU A 46 8.51 -4.41 -12.14
C LEU A 46 7.09 -3.99 -11.74
N ILE A 47 6.98 -3.30 -10.59
CA ILE A 47 5.73 -2.78 -10.06
C ILE A 47 5.19 -1.67 -10.98
N ASP A 48 6.04 -0.74 -11.40
CA ASP A 48 5.66 0.38 -12.28
C ASP A 48 5.12 -0.10 -13.64
N TRP A 49 5.70 -1.16 -14.22
CA TRP A 49 5.17 -1.74 -15.46
C TRP A 49 3.80 -2.39 -15.28
N ALA A 50 3.54 -3.05 -14.15
CA ALA A 50 2.22 -3.58 -13.86
C ALA A 50 1.19 -2.46 -13.65
N THR A 51 1.55 -1.42 -12.92
CA THR A 51 0.73 -0.21 -12.73
C THR A 51 0.40 0.46 -14.07
N LYS A 52 1.42 0.73 -14.90
CA LYS A 52 1.24 1.32 -16.24
C LYS A 52 0.30 0.50 -17.11
N SER A 53 0.46 -0.82 -17.12
CA SER A 53 -0.34 -1.70 -17.97
C SER A 53 -1.81 -1.74 -17.56
N ASN A 54 -2.09 -1.53 -16.27
CA ASN A 54 -3.41 -1.69 -15.68
C ASN A 54 -4.14 -0.37 -15.39
N MET A 55 -3.51 0.78 -15.65
CA MET A 55 -4.19 2.08 -15.63
C MET A 55 -4.93 2.30 -16.95
N ALA A 56 -6.12 1.73 -17.12
CA ALA A 56 -6.89 1.78 -18.36
C ALA A 56 -8.37 2.11 -18.08
N SER A 57 -8.71 3.40 -18.02
CA SER A 57 -10.03 3.94 -17.60
C SER A 57 -10.48 3.63 -16.17
N VAL A 58 -10.03 2.51 -15.61
CA VAL A 58 -10.09 2.08 -14.21
C VAL A 58 -8.70 1.53 -13.87
N LEU A 59 -8.49 1.08 -12.62
CA LEU A 59 -7.38 0.21 -12.28
C LEU A 59 -7.83 -1.23 -12.55
N THR A 60 -7.38 -1.82 -13.66
CA THR A 60 -7.74 -3.19 -14.04
C THR A 60 -6.91 -4.20 -13.25
N ASP A 61 -7.45 -5.38 -12.97
CA ASP A 61 -6.69 -6.50 -12.40
C ASP A 61 -5.51 -6.91 -13.31
N CYS A 62 -5.79 -7.15 -14.58
CA CYS A 62 -4.81 -7.52 -15.57
C CYS A 62 -5.16 -6.96 -16.96
N PRO A 63 -4.16 -6.72 -17.83
CA PRO A 63 -4.39 -6.03 -19.10
C PRO A 63 -4.69 -6.99 -20.27
N HIS A 64 -4.81 -8.30 -20.03
CA HIS A 64 -4.85 -9.30 -21.11
C HIS A 64 -6.11 -10.19 -21.09
N ARG A 65 -6.51 -10.73 -19.92
CA ARG A 65 -7.63 -11.69 -19.82
C ARG A 65 -8.95 -11.03 -19.38
N GLU A 66 -9.02 -10.49 -18.16
CA GLU A 66 -10.25 -10.00 -17.53
C GLU A 66 -10.46 -8.52 -17.80
N LYS A 67 -9.48 -7.68 -17.41
CA LYS A 67 -9.50 -6.22 -17.61
C LYS A 67 -10.64 -5.55 -16.83
N LEU A 68 -10.90 -6.03 -15.62
CA LEU A 68 -12.00 -5.59 -14.77
C LEU A 68 -11.49 -4.67 -13.68
N GLY A 69 -12.30 -3.67 -13.32
CA GLY A 69 -12.02 -2.73 -12.22
C GLY A 69 -12.26 -3.34 -10.85
N TRP A 70 -11.54 -4.42 -10.52
CA TRP A 70 -11.54 -4.99 -9.18
C TRP A 70 -11.10 -3.93 -8.16
N LEU A 71 -11.89 -3.78 -7.08
CA LEU A 71 -11.86 -2.58 -6.24
C LEU A 71 -10.78 -2.56 -5.16
N GLU A 72 -10.49 -3.68 -4.51
CA GLU A 72 -9.46 -3.82 -3.47
C GLU A 72 -8.14 -3.15 -3.84
N GLN A 73 -7.63 -3.42 -5.05
CA GLN A 73 -6.36 -2.87 -5.52
C GLN A 73 -6.42 -1.35 -5.63
N SER A 74 -7.60 -0.78 -5.87
CA SER A 74 -7.78 0.67 -5.97
C SER A 74 -7.55 1.39 -4.66
N HIS A 75 -7.65 0.75 -3.50
CA HIS A 75 -7.27 1.37 -2.21
C HIS A 75 -5.98 0.77 -1.61
N LEU A 76 -5.66 -0.49 -1.89
CA LEU A 76 -4.44 -1.11 -1.40
C LEU A 76 -3.20 -0.54 -2.12
N MET A 77 -3.26 -0.40 -3.45
CA MET A 77 -2.13 0.11 -4.25
C MET A 77 -2.07 1.63 -4.35
N ILE A 78 -3.09 2.36 -3.88
CA ILE A 78 -3.23 3.79 -4.22
C ILE A 78 -2.05 4.63 -3.72
N SER A 79 -1.48 4.35 -2.56
CA SER A 79 -0.30 5.08 -2.07
C SER A 79 0.91 4.88 -2.99
N SER A 80 1.20 3.63 -3.39
CA SER A 80 2.26 3.30 -4.36
C SER A 80 2.05 4.05 -5.68
N ILE A 81 0.82 4.06 -6.17
CA ILE A 81 0.45 4.73 -7.43
C ILE A 81 0.57 6.25 -7.28
N MET A 82 0.07 6.85 -6.21
CA MET A 82 0.07 8.30 -6.01
C MET A 82 1.47 8.90 -5.77
N TYR A 83 2.42 8.13 -5.23
CA TYR A 83 3.83 8.53 -5.22
C TYR A 83 4.40 8.62 -6.65
N ASN A 84 3.95 7.77 -7.56
CA ASN A 84 4.49 7.63 -8.91
C ASN A 84 3.75 8.48 -9.96
N TYR A 85 2.45 8.70 -9.78
CA TYR A 85 1.56 9.31 -10.76
C TYR A 85 0.55 10.25 -10.11
N ASP A 86 0.26 11.37 -10.79
CA ASP A 86 -0.88 12.20 -10.43
C ASP A 86 -2.17 11.56 -10.93
N VAL A 87 -2.81 10.78 -10.04
CA VAL A 87 -4.01 10.02 -10.31
C VAL A 87 -5.25 10.63 -9.66
N ALA A 88 -5.21 11.89 -9.23
CA ALA A 88 -6.36 12.54 -8.59
C ALA A 88 -7.64 12.41 -9.44
N THR A 89 -7.54 12.67 -10.74
CA THR A 89 -8.69 12.55 -11.66
C THR A 89 -9.15 11.10 -11.84
N LEU A 90 -8.22 10.15 -12.01
CA LEU A 90 -8.56 8.73 -12.16
C LEU A 90 -9.22 8.19 -10.88
N GLY A 91 -8.67 8.50 -9.70
CA GLY A 91 -9.22 8.09 -8.42
C GLY A 91 -10.62 8.64 -8.19
N ASN A 92 -10.86 9.93 -8.47
CA ASN A 92 -12.21 10.51 -8.39
C ASN A 92 -13.21 9.81 -9.32
N LYS A 93 -12.79 9.46 -10.54
CA LYS A 93 -13.62 8.72 -11.49
C LYS A 93 -13.93 7.31 -10.99
N VAL A 94 -12.98 6.60 -10.41
CA VAL A 94 -13.23 5.28 -9.79
C VAL A 94 -14.23 5.39 -8.64
N VAL A 95 -14.16 6.47 -7.84
CA VAL A 95 -15.19 6.74 -6.81
C VAL A 95 -16.58 6.94 -7.44
N ASP A 96 -16.69 7.63 -8.58
CA ASP A 96 -17.96 7.77 -9.32
C ASP A 96 -18.48 6.44 -9.86
N ASP A 97 -17.60 5.57 -10.36
CA ASP A 97 -17.98 4.22 -10.80
C ASP A 97 -18.54 3.42 -9.62
N ILE A 98 -17.93 3.50 -8.44
CA ILE A 98 -18.39 2.84 -7.21
C ILE A 98 -19.77 3.35 -6.80
N ILE A 99 -19.96 4.67 -6.76
CA ILE A 99 -21.26 5.28 -6.43
C ILE A 99 -22.34 4.76 -7.39
N SER A 100 -22.03 4.71 -8.68
CA SER A 100 -22.96 4.28 -9.73
C SER A 100 -23.23 2.77 -9.71
N SER A 101 -22.28 1.96 -9.21
CA SER A 101 -22.39 0.50 -9.15
C SER A 101 -23.02 -0.01 -7.85
N GLN A 102 -23.20 0.85 -6.84
CA GLN A 102 -23.79 0.43 -5.56
C GLN A 102 -25.24 -0.02 -5.73
N LEU A 103 -25.54 -1.25 -5.33
CA LEU A 103 -26.87 -1.86 -5.47
C LEU A 103 -27.89 -1.23 -4.51
N GLU A 104 -29.18 -1.47 -4.76
CA GLU A 104 -30.29 -0.94 -3.95
C GLU A 104 -30.21 -1.33 -2.46
N ASN A 105 -29.73 -2.54 -2.16
CA ASN A 105 -29.53 -3.02 -0.79
C ASN A 105 -28.31 -2.41 -0.07
N GLY A 106 -27.51 -1.60 -0.76
CA GLY A 106 -26.32 -0.94 -0.23
C GLY A 106 -25.00 -1.69 -0.47
N LEU A 107 -25.03 -2.91 -1.04
CA LEU A 107 -23.82 -3.63 -1.45
C LEU A 107 -23.06 -2.81 -2.49
N ILE A 108 -21.75 -2.68 -2.29
CA ILE A 108 -20.81 -2.25 -3.32
C ILE A 108 -20.22 -3.54 -3.90
N PRO A 109 -20.47 -3.88 -5.17
CA PRO A 109 -19.87 -5.04 -5.82
C PRO A 109 -18.34 -4.97 -5.82
N GLU A 110 -17.68 -6.11 -5.98
CA GLU A 110 -16.21 -6.18 -5.98
C GLU A 110 -15.56 -5.53 -7.20
N ILE A 111 -16.35 -5.28 -8.26
CA ILE A 111 -15.93 -4.63 -9.49
C ILE A 111 -16.77 -3.36 -9.69
N ALA A 112 -16.11 -2.25 -10.02
CA ALA A 112 -16.79 -1.06 -10.52
C ALA A 112 -16.08 -0.50 -11.78
N PRO A 113 -16.81 -0.26 -12.88
CA PRO A 113 -18.21 -0.62 -13.14
C PRO A 113 -18.46 -2.14 -13.19
N GLU A 114 -19.59 -2.60 -12.64
CA GLU A 114 -19.94 -4.03 -12.62
C GLU A 114 -20.42 -4.52 -14.02
N TYR A 115 -19.48 -4.78 -14.92
CA TYR A 115 -19.78 -5.26 -16.28
C TYR A 115 -20.17 -6.74 -16.35
N ILE A 116 -19.78 -7.54 -15.35
CA ILE A 116 -20.02 -8.98 -15.31
C ILE A 116 -20.45 -9.39 -13.90
N PHE A 117 -21.40 -10.32 -13.85
CA PHE A 117 -21.79 -11.02 -12.63
C PHE A 117 -21.26 -12.45 -12.70
N PHE A 118 -20.29 -12.78 -11.85
CA PHE A 118 -19.74 -14.13 -11.80
C PHE A 118 -20.75 -15.08 -11.14
N THR A 119 -21.27 -16.04 -11.90
CA THR A 119 -22.24 -17.03 -11.41
C THR A 119 -21.57 -18.28 -10.81
N TRP A 120 -20.26 -18.44 -11.01
CA TRP A 120 -19.46 -19.52 -10.43
C TRP A 120 -18.81 -19.00 -9.14
N GLY A 121 -18.76 -19.84 -8.09
CA GLY A 121 -18.31 -19.40 -6.76
C GLY A 121 -19.38 -18.73 -5.89
N GLY A 122 -20.60 -18.58 -6.39
CA GLY A 122 -21.68 -17.88 -5.67
C GLY A 122 -21.35 -16.39 -5.48
N ASP A 123 -21.81 -15.81 -4.38
CA ASP A 123 -21.61 -14.38 -4.11
C ASP A 123 -20.18 -14.00 -3.67
N MET A 124 -19.24 -14.96 -3.60
CA MET A 124 -17.90 -14.68 -3.07
C MET A 124 -17.04 -13.77 -3.94
N PHE A 125 -17.39 -13.60 -5.22
CA PHE A 125 -16.76 -12.69 -6.18
C PHE A 125 -17.59 -11.42 -6.41
N ARG A 126 -18.52 -11.13 -5.49
CA ARG A 126 -19.38 -9.94 -5.49
C ARG A 126 -19.56 -9.32 -4.10
N ASP A 127 -19.46 -10.12 -3.03
CA ASP A 127 -19.63 -9.72 -1.63
C ASP A 127 -18.43 -10.14 -0.77
N SER A 128 -17.28 -9.49 -1.00
CA SER A 128 -16.10 -9.54 -0.14
C SER A 128 -15.90 -8.16 0.53
N PRO A 129 -15.90 -8.08 1.87
CA PRO A 129 -15.78 -6.81 2.58
C PRO A 129 -14.54 -6.02 2.17
N GLU A 130 -13.41 -6.69 1.92
CA GLU A 130 -12.13 -6.10 1.57
C GLU A 130 -12.20 -5.28 0.26
N TRP A 131 -12.96 -5.75 -0.72
CA TRP A 131 -13.15 -5.10 -2.02
C TRP A 131 -14.13 -3.93 -1.92
N GLY A 132 -15.35 -4.18 -1.44
CA GLY A 132 -16.40 -3.14 -1.40
C GLY A 132 -16.05 -1.97 -0.47
N SER A 133 -15.19 -2.20 0.53
CA SER A 133 -14.68 -1.16 1.43
C SER A 133 -13.84 -0.08 0.75
N THR A 134 -13.40 -0.33 -0.49
CA THR A 134 -12.80 0.68 -1.35
C THR A 134 -13.69 1.92 -1.47
N GLY A 135 -15.02 1.77 -1.49
CA GLY A 135 -15.94 2.91 -1.52
C GLY A 135 -15.87 3.85 -0.31
N ILE A 136 -15.22 3.42 0.78
CA ILE A 136 -14.95 4.22 1.98
C ILE A 136 -13.49 4.64 2.03
N ILE A 137 -12.57 3.69 1.82
CA ILE A 137 -11.13 3.88 2.03
C ILE A 137 -10.52 4.75 0.93
N LEU A 138 -10.87 4.52 -0.34
CA LEU A 138 -10.28 5.26 -1.46
C LEU A 138 -10.59 6.78 -1.39
N PRO A 139 -11.86 7.23 -1.20
CA PRO A 139 -12.13 8.65 -1.02
C PRO A 139 -11.33 9.28 0.13
N TRP A 140 -11.21 8.56 1.27
CA TRP A 140 -10.43 9.03 2.42
C TRP A 140 -8.95 9.22 2.09
N TYR A 141 -8.34 8.25 1.41
CA TYR A 141 -6.95 8.35 0.99
C TYR A 141 -6.73 9.45 -0.05
N LEU A 142 -7.62 9.60 -1.03
CA LEU A 142 -7.56 10.70 -2.00
C LEU A 142 -7.66 12.07 -1.32
N TYR A 143 -8.56 12.22 -0.35
CA TYR A 143 -8.67 13.45 0.44
C TYR A 143 -7.39 13.73 1.23
N LYS A 144 -6.85 12.74 1.95
CA LYS A 144 -5.61 12.91 2.72
C LYS A 144 -4.42 13.25 1.81
N TRP A 145 -4.39 12.71 0.59
CA TRP A 145 -3.28 12.87 -0.33
C TRP A 145 -3.33 14.15 -1.18
N TYR A 146 -4.52 14.59 -1.60
CA TYR A 146 -4.69 15.72 -2.52
C TYR A 146 -5.44 16.91 -1.91
N GLY A 147 -6.15 16.72 -0.79
CA GLY A 147 -6.86 17.78 -0.06
C GLY A 147 -8.26 18.12 -0.58
N ASN A 148 -8.72 17.49 -1.67
CA ASN A 148 -10.06 17.72 -2.18
C ASN A 148 -11.13 17.06 -1.29
N LYS A 149 -11.93 17.86 -0.58
CA LYS A 149 -13.02 17.40 0.28
C LYS A 149 -14.27 16.95 -0.48
N GLU A 150 -14.47 17.43 -1.71
CA GLU A 150 -15.67 17.14 -2.49
C GLU A 150 -15.84 15.63 -2.75
N VAL A 151 -14.72 14.89 -2.92
CA VAL A 151 -14.75 13.43 -3.09
C VAL A 151 -15.39 12.73 -1.89
N ILE A 152 -15.17 13.26 -0.68
CA ILE A 152 -15.74 12.74 0.55
C ILE A 152 -17.22 13.09 0.63
N GLU A 153 -17.56 14.36 0.41
CA GLU A 153 -18.93 14.86 0.50
C GLU A 153 -19.86 14.13 -0.47
N LYS A 154 -19.41 13.95 -1.71
CA LYS A 154 -20.12 13.21 -2.75
C LYS A 154 -20.31 11.73 -2.40
N ALA A 155 -19.27 11.07 -1.89
CA ALA A 155 -19.30 9.64 -1.62
C ALA A 155 -19.95 9.27 -0.27
N TYR A 156 -20.11 10.24 0.65
CA TYR A 156 -20.60 9.97 2.00
C TYR A 156 -21.90 9.17 2.05
N PRO A 157 -22.97 9.48 1.28
CA PRO A 157 -24.19 8.68 1.28
C PRO A 157 -23.95 7.21 0.89
N THR A 158 -23.11 6.95 -0.11
CA THR A 158 -22.71 5.61 -0.55
C THR A 158 -22.00 4.85 0.58
N MET A 159 -21.11 5.52 1.31
CA MET A 159 -20.42 4.95 2.47
C MET A 159 -21.40 4.55 3.58
N GLN A 160 -22.40 5.39 3.89
CA GLN A 160 -23.39 5.10 4.94
C GLN A 160 -24.24 3.87 4.59
N ARG A 161 -24.66 3.78 3.31
CA ARG A 161 -25.42 2.63 2.80
C ARG A 161 -24.59 1.35 2.84
N TYR A 162 -23.30 1.41 2.50
CA TYR A 162 -22.42 0.25 2.53
C TYR A 162 -22.17 -0.26 3.95
N ILE A 163 -21.93 0.62 4.93
CA ILE A 163 -21.81 0.18 6.32
C ILE A 163 -23.12 -0.40 6.86
N THR A 164 -24.26 0.13 6.43
CA THR A 164 -25.57 -0.43 6.78
C THR A 164 -25.73 -1.83 6.18
N TYR A 165 -25.31 -2.03 4.92
CA TYR A 165 -25.28 -3.34 4.29
C TYR A 165 -24.38 -4.33 5.05
N LEU A 166 -23.14 -3.94 5.39
CA LEU A 166 -22.22 -4.80 6.16
C LEU A 166 -22.82 -5.22 7.52
N GLN A 167 -23.56 -4.34 8.20
CA GLN A 167 -24.27 -4.71 9.44
C GLN A 167 -25.29 -5.83 9.23
N THR A 168 -25.96 -5.90 8.07
CA THR A 168 -26.91 -6.98 7.76
C THR A 168 -26.22 -8.32 7.51
N ARG A 169 -24.94 -8.30 7.14
CA ARG A 169 -24.13 -9.50 6.85
C ARG A 169 -23.34 -9.98 8.06
N ALA A 170 -23.08 -9.10 9.03
CA ALA A 170 -22.29 -9.43 10.20
C ALA A 170 -23.05 -10.37 11.16
N ASP A 171 -22.46 -11.51 11.48
CA ASP A 171 -22.92 -12.37 12.58
C ASP A 171 -22.16 -11.98 13.85
N LYS A 172 -22.87 -11.41 14.83
CA LYS A 172 -22.28 -10.90 16.08
C LYS A 172 -21.07 -9.98 15.82
N ASN A 173 -21.22 -9.07 14.85
CA ASN A 173 -20.18 -8.14 14.40
C ASN A 173 -18.97 -8.76 13.69
N ILE A 174 -19.02 -10.04 13.29
CA ILE A 174 -17.97 -10.71 12.50
C ILE A 174 -18.45 -10.92 11.06
N LEU A 175 -17.63 -10.55 10.08
CA LEU A 175 -17.88 -10.72 8.65
C LEU A 175 -16.97 -11.82 8.09
N LYS A 176 -17.53 -12.93 7.62
CA LYS A 176 -16.77 -14.12 7.17
C LYS A 176 -16.94 -14.43 5.68
N GLN A 177 -17.73 -13.66 4.95
CA GLN A 177 -17.95 -13.86 3.53
C GLN A 177 -16.77 -13.35 2.68
N GLY A 178 -16.73 -13.75 1.41
CA GLY A 178 -15.78 -13.22 0.43
C GLY A 178 -14.51 -14.05 0.24
N LEU A 179 -13.46 -13.39 -0.25
CA LEU A 179 -12.21 -13.98 -0.73
C LEU A 179 -11.11 -14.08 0.33
N GLY A 180 -11.18 -13.25 1.38
CA GLY A 180 -10.16 -13.19 2.42
C GLY A 180 -8.83 -12.63 1.91
N ASP A 181 -7.71 -13.09 2.47
CA ASP A 181 -6.35 -12.72 2.03
C ASP A 181 -5.96 -13.44 0.73
N TRP A 182 -6.56 -13.01 -0.38
CA TRP A 182 -6.40 -13.62 -1.71
C TRP A 182 -4.93 -13.83 -2.09
N TYR A 183 -4.60 -15.03 -2.59
CA TYR A 183 -3.25 -15.44 -2.96
C TYR A 183 -2.22 -15.41 -1.81
N ASP A 184 -2.65 -15.61 -0.57
CA ASP A 184 -1.72 -15.99 0.50
C ASP A 184 -0.97 -17.29 0.17
N ILE A 185 0.24 -17.44 0.72
CA ILE A 185 1.11 -18.58 0.37
C ILE A 185 0.74 -19.76 1.24
N GLY A 186 -0.16 -20.63 0.78
CA GLY A 186 -0.48 -21.91 1.40
C GLY A 186 0.15 -23.13 0.73
N PRO A 187 -0.11 -24.35 1.23
CA PRO A 187 0.40 -25.60 0.66
C PRO A 187 -0.27 -25.98 -0.68
N GLU A 188 -1.48 -25.48 -0.95
CA GLU A 188 -2.23 -25.75 -2.17
C GLU A 188 -2.06 -24.64 -3.22
N ARG A 189 -2.65 -24.84 -4.41
CA ARG A 189 -2.63 -23.83 -5.49
C ARG A 189 -3.19 -22.48 -4.98
N PRO A 190 -2.48 -21.35 -5.20
CA PRO A 190 -2.93 -20.01 -4.80
C PRO A 190 -4.30 -19.64 -5.40
N GLY A 191 -5.08 -18.86 -4.64
CA GLY A 191 -6.46 -18.47 -4.93
C GLY A 191 -7.11 -17.90 -3.67
N VAL A 192 -8.25 -18.46 -3.26
CA VAL A 192 -8.90 -18.13 -1.98
C VAL A 192 -7.92 -18.36 -0.83
N SER A 193 -7.96 -17.47 0.17
CA SER A 193 -7.14 -17.51 1.37
C SER A 193 -7.07 -18.91 2.01
N GLN A 194 -5.86 -19.43 2.18
CA GLN A 194 -5.59 -20.76 2.73
C GLN A 194 -5.10 -20.72 4.18
N GLN A 195 -4.27 -19.73 4.54
CA GLN A 195 -3.68 -19.58 5.88
C GLN A 195 -4.39 -18.52 6.71
N THR A 196 -4.77 -17.40 6.10
CA THR A 196 -5.47 -16.34 6.83
C THR A 196 -6.93 -16.77 7.10
N THR A 197 -7.29 -16.85 8.38
CA THR A 197 -8.60 -17.35 8.81
C THR A 197 -9.73 -16.43 8.33
N MET A 198 -10.73 -16.99 7.64
CA MET A 198 -11.91 -16.22 7.22
C MET A 198 -12.58 -15.53 8.40
N GLY A 199 -12.86 -14.24 8.23
CA GLY A 199 -13.32 -13.38 9.30
C GLY A 199 -12.29 -12.34 9.74
N VAL A 200 -11.00 -12.65 9.67
CA VAL A 200 -9.94 -11.75 10.13
C VAL A 200 -9.86 -10.50 9.26
N THR A 201 -9.63 -10.66 7.96
CA THR A 201 -9.47 -9.56 7.00
C THR A 201 -10.75 -8.72 6.91
N GLY A 202 -11.89 -9.36 6.63
CA GLY A 202 -13.17 -8.68 6.43
C GLY A 202 -13.65 -7.92 7.68
N THR A 203 -13.51 -8.50 8.87
CA THR A 203 -13.92 -7.81 10.11
C THR A 203 -12.94 -6.70 10.49
N ALA A 204 -11.64 -6.88 10.24
CA ALA A 204 -10.66 -5.85 10.51
C ALA A 204 -10.89 -4.62 9.61
N ILE A 205 -11.11 -4.83 8.30
CA ILE A 205 -11.45 -3.76 7.36
C ILE A 205 -12.78 -3.10 7.72
N TYR A 206 -13.77 -3.86 8.18
CA TYR A 206 -15.02 -3.28 8.68
C TYR A 206 -14.82 -2.35 9.87
N TYR A 207 -13.98 -2.73 10.85
CA TYR A 207 -13.57 -1.83 11.94
C TYR A 207 -12.88 -0.57 11.40
N TYR A 208 -11.96 -0.74 10.45
CA TYR A 208 -11.22 0.38 9.84
C TYR A 208 -12.14 1.36 9.11
N ASN A 209 -13.15 0.86 8.39
CA ASN A 209 -14.18 1.68 7.76
C ASN A 209 -14.93 2.54 8.77
N LEU A 210 -15.27 1.98 9.94
CA LEU A 210 -15.98 2.71 11.00
C LEU A 210 -15.11 3.81 11.59
N GLN A 211 -13.80 3.58 11.74
CA GLN A 211 -12.86 4.63 12.18
C GLN A 211 -12.74 5.74 11.13
N ILE A 212 -12.63 5.40 9.85
CA ILE A 212 -12.61 6.39 8.76
C ILE A 212 -13.92 7.19 8.75
N LEU A 213 -15.07 6.52 8.87
CA LEU A 213 -16.36 7.19 8.86
C LEU A 213 -16.61 8.05 10.09
N GLN A 214 -16.08 7.67 11.25
CA GLN A 214 -16.05 8.54 12.41
C GLN A 214 -15.29 9.84 12.10
N ASN A 215 -14.09 9.74 11.52
CA ASN A 215 -13.28 10.91 11.15
C ASN A 215 -13.97 11.78 10.10
N ILE A 216 -14.57 11.16 9.07
CA ILE A 216 -15.34 11.85 8.04
C ILE A 216 -16.56 12.54 8.64
N ALA A 217 -17.34 11.86 9.47
CA ALA A 217 -18.52 12.44 10.11
C ALA A 217 -18.15 13.64 10.99
N THR A 218 -17.04 13.58 11.74
CA THR A 218 -16.51 14.72 12.47
C THR A 218 -16.12 15.86 11.53
N MET A 219 -15.41 15.57 10.44
CA MET A 219 -15.01 16.56 9.43
C MET A 219 -16.22 17.26 8.77
N LEU A 220 -17.30 16.51 8.53
CA LEU A 220 -18.54 17.00 7.94
C LEU A 220 -19.52 17.60 8.97
N ALA A 221 -19.08 17.80 10.23
CA ALA A 221 -19.89 18.31 11.33
C ALA A 221 -21.19 17.51 11.58
N LYS A 222 -21.12 16.18 11.50
CA LYS A 222 -22.22 15.23 11.78
C LYS A 222 -21.97 14.46 13.08
N PRO A 223 -22.13 15.09 14.26
CA PRO A 223 -21.75 14.48 15.55
C PRO A 223 -22.55 13.23 15.90
N GLN A 224 -23.80 13.12 15.47
CA GLN A 224 -24.64 11.93 15.70
C GLN A 224 -24.10 10.71 14.94
N ASP A 225 -23.70 10.90 13.68
CA ASP A 225 -23.07 9.86 12.86
C ASP A 225 -21.72 9.45 13.46
N ALA A 226 -20.89 10.43 13.85
CA ALA A 226 -19.60 10.16 14.48
C ALA A 226 -19.75 9.31 15.76
N ALA A 227 -20.72 9.64 16.62
CA ALA A 227 -21.02 8.86 17.83
C ALA A 227 -21.53 7.45 17.50
N LYS A 228 -22.38 7.31 16.47
CA LYS A 228 -22.89 6.02 15.99
C LYS A 228 -21.75 5.12 15.50
N TYR A 229 -20.87 5.64 14.63
CA TYR A 229 -19.74 4.86 14.11
C TYR A 229 -18.74 4.49 15.20
N LYS A 230 -18.45 5.41 16.13
CA LYS A 230 -17.59 5.11 17.28
C LYS A 230 -18.15 3.95 18.11
N LYS A 231 -19.43 4.01 18.47
CA LYS A 231 -20.07 2.95 19.26
C LYS A 231 -19.99 1.60 18.55
N LEU A 232 -20.32 1.56 17.27
CA LEU A 232 -20.26 0.34 16.47
C LEU A 232 -18.82 -0.18 16.32
N ALA A 233 -17.83 0.71 16.16
CA ALA A 233 -16.43 0.33 16.12
C ALA A 233 -15.99 -0.31 17.45
N ASP A 234 -16.38 0.27 18.58
CA ASP A 234 -16.08 -0.30 19.91
C ASP A 234 -16.67 -1.73 20.04
N GLU A 235 -17.91 -1.94 19.60
CA GLU A 235 -18.58 -3.25 19.60
C GLU A 235 -17.91 -4.27 18.67
N VAL A 236 -17.47 -3.84 17.48
CA VAL A 236 -16.73 -4.69 16.52
C VAL A 236 -15.36 -5.06 17.09
N LYS A 237 -14.63 -4.11 17.70
CA LYS A 237 -13.32 -4.39 18.32
C LYS A 237 -13.43 -5.44 19.42
N VAL A 238 -14.45 -5.34 20.29
CA VAL A 238 -14.72 -6.34 21.32
C VAL A 238 -15.00 -7.71 20.70
N ALA A 239 -15.86 -7.78 19.68
CA ALA A 239 -16.17 -9.04 18.99
C ALA A 239 -14.94 -9.64 18.32
N PHE A 240 -14.13 -8.82 17.65
CA PHE A 240 -12.90 -9.23 16.98
C PHE A 240 -11.88 -9.80 17.96
N ASN A 241 -11.57 -9.08 19.04
CA ASN A 241 -10.63 -9.53 20.06
C ASN A 241 -11.13 -10.80 20.76
N LYS A 242 -12.43 -10.91 21.05
CA LYS A 242 -13.01 -12.14 21.61
C LYS A 242 -12.87 -13.35 20.67
N THR A 243 -12.97 -13.12 19.37
CA THR A 243 -13.00 -14.20 18.37
C THR A 243 -11.59 -14.63 17.96
N PHE A 244 -10.67 -13.68 17.79
CA PHE A 244 -9.39 -13.94 17.14
C PHE A 244 -8.18 -13.75 18.06
N PHE A 245 -8.24 -12.97 19.14
CA PHE A 245 -7.06 -12.76 19.99
C PHE A 245 -6.87 -13.90 20.99
N ASN A 246 -5.67 -14.47 21.02
CA ASN A 246 -5.28 -15.46 22.03
C ASN A 246 -4.44 -14.78 23.13
N PRO A 247 -4.94 -14.67 24.38
CA PRO A 247 -4.25 -13.96 25.45
C PRO A 247 -3.00 -14.69 25.96
N LYS A 248 -2.83 -15.99 25.68
CA LYS A 248 -1.65 -16.76 26.08
C LYS A 248 -0.49 -16.58 25.09
N THR A 249 -0.78 -16.70 23.79
CA THR A 249 0.24 -16.58 22.75
C THR A 249 0.48 -15.14 22.31
N LYS A 250 -0.44 -14.22 22.63
CA LYS A 250 -0.44 -12.82 22.15
C LYS A 250 -0.43 -12.75 20.63
N GLN A 251 -1.27 -13.56 19.99
CA GLN A 251 -1.41 -13.62 18.54
C GLN A 251 -2.88 -13.61 18.14
N TYR A 252 -3.14 -13.20 16.89
CA TYR A 252 -4.45 -13.26 16.26
C TYR A 252 -4.61 -14.50 15.39
N ALA A 253 -5.74 -15.18 15.53
CA ALA A 253 -6.09 -16.41 14.83
C ALA A 253 -4.96 -17.46 14.90
N THR A 254 -4.44 -17.88 13.75
CA THR A 254 -3.34 -18.85 13.62
C THR A 254 -1.94 -18.24 13.75
N GLY A 255 -1.84 -16.93 14.00
CA GLY A 255 -0.56 -16.23 14.16
C GLY A 255 0.14 -15.84 12.87
N ILE A 256 -0.53 -15.97 11.72
CA ILE A 256 0.05 -15.64 10.41
C ILE A 256 0.30 -14.13 10.23
N GLN A 257 1.21 -13.76 9.33
CA GLN A 257 1.66 -12.38 9.12
C GLN A 257 0.51 -11.39 8.94
N ALA A 258 -0.42 -11.69 8.02
CA ALA A 258 -1.57 -10.83 7.72
C ALA A 258 -2.45 -10.59 8.96
N ALA A 259 -2.75 -11.63 9.74
CA ALA A 259 -3.64 -11.52 10.89
C ALA A 259 -3.09 -10.59 11.97
N ASN A 260 -1.81 -10.76 12.35
CA ASN A 260 -1.17 -9.90 13.34
C ASN A 260 -0.96 -8.47 12.78
N ALA A 261 -0.52 -8.34 11.53
CA ALA A 261 -0.27 -7.04 10.93
C ALA A 261 -1.55 -6.19 10.79
N MET A 262 -2.63 -6.76 10.26
CA MET A 262 -3.90 -6.02 10.12
C MET A 262 -4.47 -5.61 11.48
N ALA A 263 -4.39 -6.49 12.49
CA ALA A 263 -4.83 -6.15 13.84
C ALA A 263 -4.05 -4.95 14.42
N ILE A 264 -2.73 -4.90 14.22
CA ILE A 264 -1.87 -3.79 14.67
C ILE A 264 -2.21 -2.52 13.89
N TYR A 265 -2.18 -2.58 12.55
CA TYR A 265 -2.38 -1.42 11.68
C TYR A 265 -3.72 -0.74 11.94
N MET A 266 -4.78 -1.54 12.05
CA MET A 266 -6.14 -1.05 12.26
C MET A 266 -6.44 -0.75 13.74
N LYS A 267 -5.44 -0.75 14.63
CA LYS A 267 -5.60 -0.41 16.07
C LYS A 267 -6.62 -1.30 16.81
N LEU A 268 -6.77 -2.55 16.38
CA LEU A 268 -7.61 -3.57 17.03
C LEU A 268 -6.92 -4.19 18.25
N VAL A 269 -5.59 -4.21 18.27
CA VAL A 269 -4.82 -4.70 19.43
C VAL A 269 -4.98 -3.76 20.61
N GLU A 270 -5.22 -4.33 21.80
CA GLU A 270 -5.18 -3.52 23.02
C GLU A 270 -3.76 -2.99 23.27
N PRO A 271 -3.61 -1.73 23.73
CA PRO A 271 -2.31 -1.07 23.83
C PRO A 271 -1.24 -1.88 24.58
N GLU A 272 -1.62 -2.56 25.66
CA GLU A 272 -0.76 -3.41 26.48
C GLU A 272 -0.25 -4.68 25.77
N HIS A 273 -0.84 -5.05 24.63
CA HIS A 273 -0.46 -6.23 23.86
C HIS A 273 0.20 -5.87 22.53
N ARG A 274 0.13 -4.61 22.11
CA ARG A 274 0.63 -4.16 20.80
C ARG A 274 2.09 -4.56 20.56
N GLN A 275 2.97 -4.34 21.53
CA GLN A 275 4.39 -4.66 21.40
C GLN A 275 4.63 -6.18 21.26
N ALA A 276 3.95 -7.00 22.07
CA ALA A 276 4.09 -8.45 22.01
C ALA A 276 3.56 -9.03 20.68
N VAL A 277 2.45 -8.50 20.15
CA VAL A 277 1.91 -8.92 18.84
C VAL A 277 2.87 -8.53 17.71
N LEU A 278 3.49 -7.33 17.80
CA LEU A 278 4.51 -6.88 16.84
C LEU A 278 5.74 -7.79 16.87
N GLU A 279 6.24 -8.12 18.07
CA GLU A 279 7.38 -9.03 18.23
C GLU A 279 7.07 -10.42 17.69
N ASN A 280 5.84 -10.91 17.88
CA ASN A 280 5.38 -12.18 17.31
C ASN A 280 5.31 -12.14 15.77
N LEU A 281 4.86 -11.04 15.17
CA LEU A 281 4.88 -10.86 13.72
C LEU A 281 6.31 -10.93 13.18
N ILE A 282 7.24 -10.19 13.80
CA ILE A 282 8.64 -10.19 13.39
C ILE A 282 9.26 -11.57 13.58
N LYS A 283 8.96 -12.24 14.70
CA LYS A 283 9.43 -13.59 14.97
C LYS A 283 8.96 -14.58 13.92
N ASP A 284 7.67 -14.57 13.53
CA ASP A 284 7.16 -15.45 12.46
C ASP A 284 7.90 -15.22 11.14
N ILE A 285 8.13 -13.95 10.76
CA ILE A 285 8.91 -13.60 9.56
C ILE A 285 10.33 -14.19 9.66
N ARG A 286 11.03 -13.95 10.78
CA ARG A 286 12.42 -14.42 10.97
C ARG A 286 12.52 -15.95 11.01
N ASP A 287 11.60 -16.63 11.70
CA ASP A 287 11.56 -18.10 11.81
C ASP A 287 11.33 -18.76 10.45
N ARG A 288 10.64 -18.07 9.52
CA ARG A 288 10.45 -18.50 8.13
C ARG A 288 11.60 -18.08 7.22
N ASN A 289 12.77 -17.77 7.78
CA ASN A 289 13.92 -17.26 7.04
C ASN A 289 13.55 -16.03 6.19
N ASN A 290 12.75 -15.12 6.73
CA ASN A 290 12.23 -13.89 6.09
C ASN A 290 11.29 -14.12 4.89
N ALA A 291 10.71 -15.31 4.72
CA ALA A 291 9.70 -15.53 3.69
C ALA A 291 8.37 -14.84 4.04
N LEU A 292 7.73 -14.24 3.03
CA LEU A 292 6.38 -13.71 3.17
C LEU A 292 5.34 -14.83 3.15
N THR A 293 4.21 -14.61 3.81
CA THR A 293 3.04 -15.52 3.76
C THR A 293 1.75 -14.83 3.36
N ALA A 294 1.66 -13.51 3.57
CA ALA A 294 0.45 -12.73 3.28
C ALA A 294 0.16 -12.61 1.77
N GLY A 295 -1.13 -12.58 1.46
CA GLY A 295 -1.67 -12.37 0.13
C GLY A 295 -1.83 -10.88 -0.19
N ASP A 296 -2.71 -10.61 -1.15
CA ASP A 296 -3.00 -9.29 -1.67
C ASP A 296 -3.47 -8.32 -0.58
N ILE A 297 -4.40 -8.75 0.27
CA ILE A 297 -4.99 -7.90 1.29
C ILE A 297 -3.98 -7.63 2.42
N GLY A 298 -3.37 -8.68 2.95
CA GLY A 298 -2.57 -8.63 4.16
C GLY A 298 -1.19 -8.01 3.96
N TYR A 299 -0.57 -8.21 2.81
CA TYR A 299 0.86 -7.90 2.63
C TYR A 299 1.16 -6.40 2.73
N ARG A 300 0.28 -5.53 2.21
CA ARG A 300 0.38 -4.08 2.42
C ARG A 300 0.52 -3.73 3.90
N TYR A 301 -0.33 -4.30 4.74
CA TYR A 301 -0.36 -4.00 6.17
C TYR A 301 0.84 -4.57 6.91
N VAL A 302 1.41 -5.69 6.45
CA VAL A 302 2.71 -6.19 6.97
C VAL A 302 3.79 -5.13 6.77
N LEU A 303 3.93 -4.59 5.56
CA LEU A 303 4.91 -3.54 5.27
C LEU A 303 4.66 -2.28 6.09
N ARG A 304 3.42 -1.79 6.14
CA ARG A 304 3.05 -0.58 6.88
C ARG A 304 3.34 -0.70 8.38
N VAL A 305 3.02 -1.84 9.00
CA VAL A 305 3.29 -2.07 10.43
C VAL A 305 4.79 -2.13 10.72
N LEU A 306 5.56 -2.81 9.88
CA LEU A 306 7.02 -2.87 10.04
C LEU A 306 7.65 -1.49 9.88
N GLU A 307 7.21 -0.70 8.89
CA GLU A 307 7.68 0.67 8.68
C GLU A 307 7.34 1.58 9.88
N GLU A 308 6.10 1.55 10.37
CA GLU A 308 5.66 2.34 11.52
C GLU A 308 6.36 1.93 12.83
N ALA A 309 6.80 0.68 12.92
CA ALA A 309 7.59 0.15 14.02
C ALA A 309 9.09 0.44 13.92
N GLY A 310 9.56 1.11 12.86
CA GLY A 310 10.99 1.34 12.63
C GLY A 310 11.75 0.05 12.31
N ARG A 311 11.09 -0.92 11.71
CA ARG A 311 11.63 -2.26 11.35
C ARG A 311 11.83 -2.42 9.85
N SER A 312 12.34 -1.37 9.21
CA SER A 312 12.76 -1.41 7.80
C SER A 312 13.88 -2.43 7.53
N ASP A 313 14.62 -2.85 8.57
CA ASP A 313 15.55 -3.99 8.48
C ASP A 313 14.82 -5.28 8.09
N VAL A 314 13.63 -5.52 8.65
CA VAL A 314 12.82 -6.71 8.34
C VAL A 314 12.26 -6.60 6.93
N ILE A 315 11.78 -5.42 6.53
CA ILE A 315 11.29 -5.18 5.16
C ILE A 315 12.41 -5.44 4.15
N TYR A 316 13.62 -4.93 4.43
CA TYR A 316 14.81 -5.19 3.62
C TYR A 316 15.09 -6.69 3.50
N ASP A 317 15.17 -7.42 4.60
CA ASP A 317 15.53 -8.84 4.60
C ASP A 317 14.49 -9.74 3.93
N MET A 318 13.21 -9.33 3.92
CA MET A 318 12.14 -10.01 3.19
C MET A 318 12.26 -9.82 1.68
N ASN A 319 12.74 -8.65 1.23
CA ASN A 319 12.57 -8.20 -0.15
C ASN A 319 13.88 -8.06 -0.95
N SER A 320 15.03 -7.91 -0.29
CA SER A 320 16.36 -7.84 -0.91
C SER A 320 16.93 -9.24 -1.18
N ARG A 321 16.13 -10.10 -1.82
CA ARG A 321 16.47 -11.49 -2.12
C ARG A 321 15.63 -12.06 -3.26
N SER A 322 16.02 -13.21 -3.78
CA SER A 322 15.40 -13.83 -4.97
C SER A 322 15.22 -15.35 -4.91
N ASP A 323 15.51 -15.97 -3.76
CA ASP A 323 15.52 -17.42 -3.56
C ASP A 323 14.16 -18.01 -3.11
N VAL A 324 13.23 -17.15 -2.65
CA VAL A 324 11.88 -17.54 -2.20
C VAL A 324 10.80 -16.69 -2.88
N PRO A 325 9.54 -17.16 -2.99
CA PRO A 325 8.45 -16.39 -3.61
C PRO A 325 8.36 -14.95 -3.08
N GLY A 326 8.31 -13.99 -4.01
CA GLY A 326 8.51 -12.56 -3.74
C GLY A 326 8.98 -11.82 -4.99
N TYR A 327 9.24 -10.51 -4.88
CA TYR A 327 9.57 -9.68 -6.04
C TYR A 327 10.84 -10.13 -6.77
N GLY A 328 11.93 -10.38 -6.03
CA GLY A 328 13.19 -10.82 -6.63
C GLY A 328 13.09 -12.20 -7.27
N TYR A 329 12.20 -13.06 -6.76
CA TYR A 329 11.93 -14.36 -7.37
C TYR A 329 11.15 -14.26 -8.67
N GLN A 330 10.16 -13.36 -8.74
CA GLN A 330 9.48 -13.04 -10.01
C GLN A 330 10.50 -12.53 -11.06
N LEU A 331 11.40 -11.63 -10.67
CA LEU A 331 12.48 -11.13 -11.53
C LEU A 331 13.43 -12.25 -11.97
N ALA A 332 13.84 -13.13 -11.07
CA ALA A 332 14.70 -14.28 -11.38
C ALA A 332 14.05 -15.26 -12.38
N LYS A 333 12.71 -15.32 -12.41
CA LYS A 333 11.94 -16.07 -13.40
C LYS A 333 11.68 -15.31 -14.71
N GLY A 334 12.23 -14.10 -14.86
CA GLY A 334 12.12 -13.30 -16.08
C GLY A 334 10.86 -12.44 -16.18
N ALA A 335 10.13 -12.24 -15.09
CA ALA A 335 8.99 -11.33 -15.09
C ALA A 335 9.43 -9.89 -15.37
N THR A 336 8.69 -9.18 -16.23
CA THR A 336 8.91 -7.77 -16.58
C THR A 336 7.79 -6.84 -16.11
N ALA A 337 6.70 -7.43 -15.59
CA ALA A 337 5.64 -6.79 -14.82
C ALA A 337 5.25 -7.76 -13.69
N LEU A 338 4.70 -7.24 -12.59
CA LEU A 338 4.25 -8.07 -11.47
C LEU A 338 3.29 -9.17 -11.92
N THR A 339 3.44 -10.35 -11.34
CA THR A 339 2.57 -11.49 -11.56
C THR A 339 1.49 -11.59 -10.47
N GLU A 340 0.35 -12.19 -10.77
CA GLU A 340 -0.76 -12.42 -9.82
C GLU A 340 -0.35 -13.28 -8.62
N SER A 341 0.59 -14.22 -8.81
CA SER A 341 1.12 -15.07 -7.73
C SER A 341 2.51 -14.67 -7.30
N TRP A 342 2.81 -14.72 -6.01
CA TRP A 342 4.19 -14.60 -5.51
C TRP A 342 5.16 -15.62 -6.12
N GLN A 343 4.68 -16.82 -6.45
CA GLN A 343 5.45 -17.92 -7.04
C GLN A 343 5.70 -17.76 -8.56
N ALA A 344 5.22 -16.68 -9.20
CA ALA A 344 5.26 -16.46 -10.65
C ALA A 344 4.81 -17.71 -11.45
N LEU A 345 3.59 -18.17 -11.19
CA LEU A 345 3.03 -19.33 -11.88
C LEU A 345 2.75 -18.99 -13.36
N PRO A 346 3.00 -19.91 -14.30
CA PRO A 346 2.79 -19.63 -15.73
C PRO A 346 1.30 -19.60 -16.11
N ALA A 347 0.44 -20.28 -15.35
CA ALA A 347 -0.99 -20.43 -15.63
C ALA A 347 -1.87 -19.51 -14.74
N VAL A 348 -1.40 -18.28 -14.53
CA VAL A 348 -2.12 -17.15 -13.90
C VAL A 348 -1.71 -15.86 -14.63
N SER A 349 -2.25 -14.69 -14.25
CA SER A 349 -1.84 -13.43 -14.86
C SER A 349 -0.38 -13.13 -14.54
N ASN A 350 0.41 -12.80 -15.56
CA ASN A 350 1.80 -12.34 -15.42
C ASN A 350 1.93 -10.82 -15.63
N ASN A 351 0.83 -10.10 -15.42
CA ASN A 351 0.77 -8.64 -15.37
C ASN A 351 -0.43 -8.22 -14.51
N HIS A 352 -0.21 -8.07 -13.20
CA HIS A 352 -1.23 -7.77 -12.20
C HIS A 352 -0.64 -6.85 -11.12
N LEU A 353 -1.26 -5.70 -10.84
CA LEU A 353 -0.64 -4.71 -9.95
C LEU A 353 -0.84 -4.95 -8.45
N MET A 354 -1.74 -5.87 -8.06
CA MET A 354 -2.28 -5.98 -6.70
C MET A 354 -1.18 -6.21 -5.65
N LEU A 355 -0.11 -6.92 -5.99
CA LEU A 355 0.99 -7.22 -5.08
C LEU A 355 2.07 -6.13 -4.98
N GLY A 356 1.90 -4.95 -5.59
CA GLY A 356 2.95 -3.93 -5.72
C GLY A 356 3.19 -3.05 -4.48
N HIS A 357 2.87 -3.54 -3.30
CA HIS A 357 2.84 -2.76 -2.05
C HIS A 357 4.21 -2.22 -1.60
N LEU A 358 5.32 -2.88 -1.99
CA LEU A 358 6.68 -2.47 -1.62
C LEU A 358 7.08 -1.10 -2.17
N MET A 359 6.47 -0.70 -3.29
CA MET A 359 6.71 0.61 -3.90
C MET A 359 6.39 1.75 -2.94
N GLU A 360 5.37 1.64 -2.09
CA GLU A 360 5.09 2.64 -1.06
C GLU A 360 6.30 2.82 -0.12
N TRP A 361 6.90 1.72 0.33
CA TRP A 361 8.05 1.74 1.23
C TRP A 361 9.33 2.30 0.58
N PHE A 362 9.52 2.17 -0.73
CA PHE A 362 10.65 2.82 -1.40
C PHE A 362 10.63 4.34 -1.23
N TYR A 363 9.44 4.94 -1.29
CA TYR A 363 9.26 6.39 -1.11
C TYR A 363 9.18 6.76 0.38
N SER A 364 8.29 6.11 1.14
CA SER A 364 8.01 6.48 2.52
C SER A 364 9.07 6.01 3.51
N GLY A 365 9.62 4.82 3.30
CA GLY A 365 10.61 4.18 4.17
C GLY A 365 12.02 4.52 3.74
N LEU A 366 12.47 3.90 2.66
CA LEU A 366 13.87 3.93 2.24
C LEU A 366 14.32 5.35 1.89
N ALA A 367 13.60 6.07 1.03
CA ALA A 367 13.88 7.47 0.73
C ALA A 367 13.33 8.44 1.80
N GLY A 368 12.28 8.06 2.52
CA GLY A 368 11.82 8.78 3.70
C GLY A 368 10.79 9.89 3.49
N ILE A 369 10.14 10.00 2.32
CA ILE A 369 9.14 11.05 2.07
C ILE A 369 7.79 10.61 2.62
N ARG A 370 7.27 11.27 3.66
CA ARG A 370 5.97 10.96 4.27
C ARG A 370 5.14 12.22 4.47
N ALA A 371 3.82 12.07 4.44
CA ALA A 371 2.93 13.04 5.06
C ALA A 371 2.92 12.82 6.60
N ASP A 372 2.79 13.89 7.38
CA ASP A 372 2.53 13.75 8.82
C ASP A 372 1.15 13.13 9.09
N GLU A 373 0.90 12.57 10.27
CA GLU A 373 -0.35 11.83 10.59
C GLU A 373 -1.59 12.73 10.42
N ASP A 374 -1.49 13.99 10.86
CA ASP A 374 -2.56 14.97 10.77
C ASP A 374 -2.54 15.80 9.47
N ALA A 375 -1.57 15.57 8.58
CA ALA A 375 -1.38 16.33 7.35
C ALA A 375 -2.50 16.08 6.33
N VAL A 376 -2.80 17.09 5.52
CA VAL A 376 -3.66 16.97 4.35
C VAL A 376 -2.91 17.54 3.15
N ALA A 377 -2.89 16.81 2.05
CA ALA A 377 -2.20 17.20 0.82
C ALA A 377 -0.68 17.43 0.96
N PHE A 378 -0.03 16.82 1.96
CA PHE A 378 1.38 17.07 2.31
C PHE A 378 1.66 18.54 2.74
N ASP A 379 0.69 19.22 3.38
CA ASP A 379 0.93 20.52 4.02
C ASP A 379 1.97 20.44 5.17
N LYS A 380 2.03 19.28 5.83
CA LYS A 380 3.07 18.90 6.80
C LYS A 380 3.78 17.64 6.34
N ILE A 381 5.08 17.76 6.16
CA ILE A 381 5.94 16.71 5.58
C ILE A 381 6.80 16.13 6.70
N LYS A 382 6.99 14.81 6.65
CA LYS A 382 7.95 14.09 7.46
C LYS A 382 9.01 13.51 6.55
N ILE A 383 10.27 13.93 6.74
CA ILE A 383 11.43 13.35 6.07
C ILE A 383 12.09 12.37 7.04
N TYR A 384 11.96 11.07 6.77
CA TYR A 384 12.39 9.98 7.64
C TYR A 384 13.08 8.89 6.83
N PRO A 385 14.31 9.13 6.31
CA PRO A 385 15.04 8.11 5.56
C PRO A 385 15.42 6.94 6.47
N GLU A 386 15.40 5.72 5.92
CA GLU A 386 15.73 4.49 6.65
C GLU A 386 16.86 3.73 5.96
N PRO A 387 18.13 4.09 6.22
CA PRO A 387 19.27 3.29 5.77
C PRO A 387 19.24 1.91 6.43
N VAL A 388 19.21 0.86 5.61
CA VAL A 388 19.07 -0.54 6.06
C VAL A 388 19.87 -1.48 5.17
N GLY A 389 20.29 -2.61 5.74
CA GLY A 389 21.03 -3.63 5.00
C GLY A 389 22.32 -3.09 4.40
N ASP A 390 22.52 -3.34 3.11
CA ASP A 390 23.67 -2.87 2.33
C ASP A 390 23.38 -1.60 1.50
N VAL A 391 22.22 -0.96 1.70
CA VAL A 391 21.83 0.23 0.94
C VAL A 391 22.66 1.42 1.44
N THR A 392 23.52 1.95 0.57
CA THR A 392 24.41 3.09 0.85
C THR A 392 23.87 4.43 0.34
N SER A 393 22.85 4.40 -0.53
CA SER A 393 22.14 5.59 -0.99
C SER A 393 20.72 5.27 -1.45
N ALA A 394 19.83 6.25 -1.30
CA ALA A 394 18.52 6.27 -1.95
C ALA A 394 18.05 7.71 -2.21
N LYS A 395 17.32 7.88 -3.31
CA LYS A 395 16.75 9.14 -3.75
C LYS A 395 15.31 8.91 -4.18
N ALA A 396 14.42 9.77 -3.71
CA ALA A 396 13.07 9.89 -4.26
C ALA A 396 12.67 11.35 -4.45
N THR A 397 11.77 11.55 -5.42
CA THR A 397 11.05 12.81 -5.62
C THR A 397 9.56 12.56 -5.67
N TYR A 398 8.76 13.50 -5.21
CA TYR A 398 7.32 13.49 -5.33
C TYR A 398 6.79 14.92 -5.50
N ASN A 399 6.09 15.16 -6.62
CA ASN A 399 5.39 16.40 -6.91
C ASN A 399 4.02 16.37 -6.22
N SER A 400 3.95 16.95 -5.02
CA SER A 400 2.70 17.09 -4.27
C SER A 400 1.84 18.24 -4.81
N SER A 401 0.64 18.40 -4.25
CA SER A 401 -0.22 19.57 -4.51
C SER A 401 0.46 20.92 -4.22
N TYR A 402 1.53 20.93 -3.42
CA TYR A 402 2.31 22.13 -3.11
C TYR A 402 3.59 22.27 -3.94
N GLY A 403 4.01 21.22 -4.65
CA GLY A 403 5.22 21.20 -5.49
C GLY A 403 6.18 20.07 -5.15
N LEU A 404 7.41 20.17 -5.63
CA LEU A 404 8.43 19.14 -5.49
C LEU A 404 8.86 18.94 -4.03
N ILE A 405 8.70 17.70 -3.55
CA ILE A 405 9.35 17.18 -2.36
C ILE A 405 10.48 16.25 -2.83
N SER A 406 11.69 16.45 -2.34
CA SER A 406 12.81 15.53 -2.64
C SER A 406 13.55 15.11 -1.38
N SER A 407 14.05 13.88 -1.40
CA SER A 407 14.92 13.30 -0.40
C SER A 407 16.01 12.50 -1.11
N ASP A 408 17.26 12.89 -0.94
CA ASP A 408 18.43 12.30 -1.57
C ASP A 408 19.49 12.09 -0.49
N TRP A 409 19.63 10.86 -0.01
CA TRP A 409 20.60 10.51 1.01
C TRP A 409 21.65 9.54 0.50
N LYS A 410 22.84 9.65 1.09
CA LYS A 410 23.95 8.72 0.88
C LYS A 410 24.83 8.65 2.13
N ILE A 411 25.53 7.53 2.27
CA ILE A 411 26.55 7.32 3.29
C ILE A 411 27.91 7.33 2.58
N VAL A 412 28.79 8.24 2.98
CA VAL A 412 30.16 8.39 2.45
C VAL A 412 31.11 8.50 3.63
N ASP A 413 32.10 7.60 3.73
CA ASP A 413 33.09 7.59 4.81
C ASP A 413 32.45 7.68 6.21
N ASP A 414 31.42 6.85 6.47
CA ASP A 414 30.61 6.82 7.70
C ASP A 414 29.82 8.10 8.02
N VAL A 415 29.79 9.07 7.10
CA VAL A 415 28.99 10.29 7.20
C VAL A 415 27.68 10.10 6.45
N PHE A 416 26.56 10.31 7.16
CA PHE A 416 25.24 10.36 6.52
C PHE A 416 25.00 11.77 5.97
N GLU A 417 24.84 11.89 4.65
CA GLU A 417 24.47 13.13 3.97
C GLU A 417 23.02 13.04 3.46
N LEU A 418 22.24 14.10 3.68
CA LEU A 418 20.86 14.20 3.20
C LEU A 418 20.64 15.56 2.54
N GLN A 419 20.26 15.55 1.26
CA GLN A 419 19.77 16.71 0.53
C GLN A 419 18.26 16.62 0.35
N ILE A 420 17.56 17.69 0.68
CA ILE A 420 16.09 17.74 0.57
C ILE A 420 15.62 19.04 -0.06
N GLU A 421 14.44 18.97 -0.68
CA GLU A 421 13.69 20.12 -1.17
C GLU A 421 12.27 20.05 -0.62
N ILE A 422 11.84 21.12 0.05
CA ILE A 422 10.53 21.26 0.68
C ILE A 422 9.78 22.41 -0.02
N PRO A 423 8.58 22.16 -0.59
CA PRO A 423 7.87 23.15 -1.38
C PRO A 423 7.34 24.31 -0.53
N ALA A 424 7.10 25.45 -1.19
CA ALA A 424 6.53 26.63 -0.56
C ALA A 424 5.18 26.32 0.11
N ASN A 425 4.85 27.07 1.16
CA ASN A 425 3.60 26.94 1.93
C ASN A 425 3.42 25.59 2.65
N THR A 426 4.51 24.86 2.88
CA THR A 426 4.54 23.62 3.68
C THR A 426 5.56 23.71 4.81
N THR A 427 5.49 22.75 5.73
CA THR A 427 6.49 22.57 6.80
C THR A 427 7.05 21.16 6.77
N ALA A 428 8.26 20.97 7.31
CA ALA A 428 8.87 19.65 7.39
C ALA A 428 9.45 19.35 8.78
N THR A 429 9.25 18.12 9.24
CA THR A 429 10.00 17.52 10.35
C THR A 429 10.94 16.46 9.81
N ILE A 430 12.24 16.66 10.02
CA ILE A 430 13.32 15.84 9.46
C ILE A 430 13.90 14.98 10.58
N TYR A 431 14.01 13.68 10.32
CA TYR A 431 14.46 12.67 11.25
C TYR A 431 15.73 12.02 10.70
N LEU A 432 16.87 12.53 11.14
CA LEU A 432 18.18 12.03 10.73
C LEU A 432 18.58 10.85 11.62
N PRO A 433 19.13 9.76 11.05
CA PRO A 433 19.77 8.70 11.83
C PRO A 433 20.79 9.31 12.82
N SER A 434 20.82 8.80 14.05
CA SER A 434 21.75 9.27 15.09
C SER A 434 22.57 8.10 15.61
N ALA A 435 23.91 8.22 15.56
CA ALA A 435 24.78 7.50 16.47
C ALA A 435 25.22 8.43 17.62
N SER A 436 25.44 7.84 18.80
CA SER A 436 25.88 8.57 19.99
C SER A 436 27.16 9.36 19.71
N GLY A 437 27.19 10.63 20.13
CA GLY A 437 28.36 11.51 19.99
C GLY A 437 28.51 12.20 18.63
N GLN A 438 27.66 11.91 17.65
CA GLN A 438 27.66 12.62 16.36
C GLN A 438 27.01 14.00 16.47
N THR A 439 27.37 14.88 15.55
CA THR A 439 26.82 16.23 15.40
C THR A 439 26.02 16.34 14.12
N VAL A 440 24.93 17.12 14.17
CA VAL A 440 24.15 17.47 12.97
C VAL A 440 24.56 18.84 12.49
N THR A 441 24.90 18.94 11.20
CA THR A 441 25.15 20.22 10.54
C THR A 441 24.22 20.43 9.36
N GLU A 442 23.88 21.69 9.08
CA GLU A 442 23.21 22.15 7.87
C GLU A 442 24.11 23.21 7.20
N GLY A 443 24.45 23.01 5.92
CA GLY A 443 25.37 23.93 5.23
C GLY A 443 26.72 24.13 5.93
N GLY A 444 27.18 23.13 6.69
CA GLY A 444 28.42 23.16 7.48
C GLY A 444 28.31 23.84 8.86
N LYS A 445 27.12 24.29 9.27
CA LYS A 445 26.89 24.90 10.59
C LYS A 445 26.09 23.95 11.48
N SER A 446 26.46 23.85 12.76
CA SER A 446 25.68 23.08 13.73
C SER A 446 24.26 23.64 13.84
N VAL A 447 23.27 22.75 13.83
CA VAL A 447 21.85 23.13 13.95
C VAL A 447 21.26 22.59 15.25
N PRO A 448 20.34 23.34 15.89
CA PRO A 448 19.60 22.82 17.03
C PRO A 448 18.79 21.59 16.62
N SER A 449 19.05 20.46 17.29
CA SER A 449 18.32 19.21 17.09
C SER A 449 17.86 18.63 18.42
N GLN A 450 16.69 18.01 18.42
CA GLN A 450 16.25 17.16 19.54
C GLN A 450 16.62 15.71 19.25
N THR A 451 16.95 14.93 20.27
CA THR A 451 17.15 13.49 20.11
C THR A 451 15.93 12.73 20.64
N LYS A 452 15.35 11.87 19.81
CA LYS A 452 14.26 10.98 20.21
C LYS A 452 14.35 9.69 19.41
N ASP A 453 14.16 8.55 20.09
CA ASP A 453 14.12 7.22 19.47
C ASP A 453 15.33 6.93 18.55
N GLY A 454 16.53 7.30 18.99
CA GLY A 454 17.78 7.10 18.22
C GLY A 454 17.90 7.97 16.97
N ARG A 455 17.20 9.11 16.91
CA ARG A 455 17.26 10.05 15.78
C ARG A 455 17.37 11.50 16.21
N TYR A 456 18.03 12.29 15.37
CA TYR A 456 18.01 13.74 15.47
C TYR A 456 16.80 14.30 14.74
N ILE A 457 16.09 15.22 15.39
CA ILE A 457 14.88 15.86 14.88
C ILE A 457 15.16 17.34 14.63
N VAL A 458 14.95 17.75 13.38
CA VAL A 458 15.06 19.14 12.93
C VAL A 458 13.72 19.56 12.32
N LYS A 459 13.20 20.73 12.72
CA LYS A 459 11.99 21.31 12.13
C LYS A 459 12.37 22.44 11.19
N THR A 460 11.74 22.48 10.03
CA THR A 460 12.02 23.50 9.02
C THR A 460 10.78 23.91 8.22
N GLY A 461 10.88 25.03 7.51
CA GLY A 461 9.90 25.46 6.51
C GLY A 461 10.27 25.00 5.09
N SER A 462 9.75 25.71 4.09
CA SER A 462 10.10 25.49 2.69
C SER A 462 11.54 25.91 2.38
N GLY A 463 12.21 25.16 1.51
CA GLY A 463 13.57 25.48 1.09
C GLY A 463 14.34 24.26 0.63
N LYS A 464 15.62 24.48 0.32
CA LYS A 464 16.59 23.42 0.03
C LYS A 464 17.56 23.35 1.19
N TYR A 465 17.79 22.14 1.69
CA TYR A 465 18.64 21.91 2.85
C TYR A 465 19.63 20.79 2.57
N HIS A 466 20.81 20.89 3.17
CA HIS A 466 21.83 19.85 3.11
C HIS A 466 22.32 19.53 4.51
N PHE A 467 21.90 18.39 5.03
CA PHE A 467 22.27 17.89 6.36
C PHE A 467 23.43 16.91 6.29
N LYS A 468 24.30 16.95 7.29
CA LYS A 468 25.29 15.91 7.57
C LYS A 468 25.22 15.46 9.02
N VAL A 469 25.36 14.16 9.24
CA VAL A 469 25.54 13.56 10.58
C VAL A 469 26.92 12.92 10.63
N GLN A 470 27.78 13.44 11.51
CA GLN A 470 29.19 13.05 11.62
C GLN A 470 29.70 13.11 13.06
#